data_AF-A0AAN8RUA0-F1
#
_entry.id   AF-A0AAN8RUA0-F1
#
_cell.length_a   1.000
_cell.length_b   1.000
_cell.length_c   1.000
_cell.angle_alpha   90.00
_cell.angle_beta   90.00
_cell.angle_gamma   90.00
#
_symmetry.space_group_name_H-M   'P 1'
#
loop_
_entity.id
_entity.type
_entity.pdbx_description
1 polymer ?
#
loop_
_entity_poly.entity_id
_entity_poly.type
_entity_poly.pdbx_seq_one_letter_code
_entity_poly.pdbx_strand_id
1 'polypeptide(L)'
;MSTAIPSEPGAGLPPNPLVEASGTIGESRWFYPDELKNDLVNLDLSDDFRAQALTCAFEYLRCVIPHWTNRKRYLAFMRIVVLETLCEVHGDLFRPEETDNMAGYSLQEQLDILFGGTPVHEAMSREVRAFFVTTSEKSGSARDGSELFRRCVNALAIPQKITFGSGIVMGACD
;
A
#
# COMPACT_ATOMS: atom_id res chain seq x y z
N MET A 1 59.72 -26.24 -31.31
CA MET A 1 59.52 -26.76 -29.94
C MET A 1 59.08 -25.61 -29.06
N SER A 2 57.93 -25.77 -28.42
CA SER A 2 57.11 -24.75 -27.76
C SER A 2 57.81 -24.11 -26.55
N THR A 3 57.87 -22.77 -26.49
CA THR A 3 58.30 -22.02 -25.29
C THR A 3 57.06 -21.41 -24.64
N ALA A 4 56.74 -21.91 -23.45
CA ALA A 4 55.58 -21.53 -22.64
C ALA A 4 55.73 -20.12 -22.05
N ILE A 5 54.63 -19.38 -22.03
CA ILE A 5 54.46 -18.09 -21.38
C ILE A 5 54.25 -18.33 -19.87
N PRO A 6 54.91 -17.58 -18.96
CA PRO A 6 54.69 -17.69 -17.52
C PRO A 6 53.30 -17.12 -17.15
N SER A 7 52.46 -17.94 -16.52
CA SER A 7 51.20 -17.52 -15.91
C SER A 7 51.47 -16.82 -14.57
N GLU A 8 51.05 -15.57 -14.45
CA GLU A 8 51.08 -14.81 -13.20
C GLU A 8 50.22 -15.49 -12.11
N PRO A 9 50.63 -15.43 -10.83
CA PRO A 9 49.79 -15.89 -9.72
C PRO A 9 48.58 -14.97 -9.61
N GLY A 10 47.40 -15.54 -9.85
CA GLY A 10 46.11 -14.86 -9.72
C GLY A 10 46.01 -14.17 -8.37
N ALA A 11 45.92 -12.85 -8.38
CA ALA A 11 45.53 -12.06 -7.24
C ALA A 11 44.20 -12.62 -6.73
N GLY A 12 44.25 -13.31 -5.59
CA GLY A 12 43.06 -13.79 -4.90
C GLY A 12 42.13 -12.61 -4.70
N LEU A 13 40.90 -12.71 -5.22
CA LEU A 13 39.84 -11.77 -4.91
C LEU A 13 39.76 -11.60 -3.39
N PRO A 14 39.64 -10.37 -2.87
CA PRO A 14 39.39 -10.16 -1.46
C PRO A 14 38.14 -10.97 -1.06
N PRO A 15 38.13 -11.58 0.14
CA PRO A 15 36.99 -12.37 0.58
C PRO A 15 35.72 -11.51 0.48
N ASN A 16 34.71 -12.04 -0.20
CA ASN A 16 33.42 -11.41 -0.34
C ASN A 16 32.83 -11.20 1.07
N PRO A 17 32.53 -9.95 1.51
CA PRO A 17 31.99 -9.66 2.83
C PRO A 17 30.65 -10.35 3.13
N LEU A 18 30.05 -11.01 2.14
CA LEU A 18 28.76 -11.68 2.23
C LEU A 18 28.82 -13.14 2.73
N VAL A 19 30.02 -13.69 3.01
CA VAL A 19 30.17 -15.13 3.38
C VAL A 19 30.34 -15.37 4.89
N GLU A 20 30.48 -14.33 5.71
CA GLU A 20 30.55 -14.49 7.19
C GLU A 20 29.45 -13.69 7.91
N ALA A 21 28.21 -13.98 7.58
CA ALA A 21 27.08 -13.71 8.47
C ALA A 21 26.47 -15.04 8.90
N SER A 22 27.22 -15.82 9.68
CA SER A 22 26.63 -16.84 10.56
C SER A 22 25.98 -16.13 11.75
N GLY A 23 24.98 -15.29 11.44
CA GLY A 23 24.09 -14.71 12.41
C GLY A 23 23.05 -15.76 12.78
N THR A 24 22.88 -15.99 14.09
CA THR A 24 21.68 -16.59 14.67
C THR A 24 20.45 -16.19 13.87
N ILE A 25 19.59 -17.16 13.50
CA ILE A 25 18.29 -16.92 12.84
C ILE A 25 17.66 -15.72 13.55
N GLY A 26 17.68 -14.56 12.88
CA GLY A 26 17.24 -13.33 13.48
C GLY A 26 15.79 -13.50 13.86
N GLU A 27 15.47 -13.29 15.13
CA GLU A 27 14.10 -13.02 15.55
C GLU A 27 13.50 -12.05 14.53
N SER A 28 12.34 -12.39 13.96
CA SER A 28 11.69 -11.58 12.93
C SER A 28 11.52 -10.16 13.48
N ARG A 29 12.45 -9.27 13.11
CA ARG A 29 12.54 -7.94 13.70
C ARG A 29 11.60 -7.05 12.92
N TRP A 30 10.32 -7.16 13.24
CA TRP A 30 9.31 -6.22 12.77
C TRP A 30 9.69 -4.82 13.24
N PHE A 31 9.77 -3.85 12.31
CA PHE A 31 10.20 -2.49 12.59
C PHE A 31 9.07 -1.52 12.29
N TYR A 32 8.42 -1.01 13.32
CA TYR A 32 7.47 0.10 13.24
C TYR A 32 7.53 0.94 14.52
N PRO A 33 7.10 2.22 14.50
CA PRO A 33 7.11 3.07 15.69
C PRO A 33 6.25 2.52 16.83
N ASP A 34 6.67 2.71 18.09
CA ASP A 34 5.94 2.24 19.27
C ASP A 34 4.49 2.76 19.32
N GLU A 35 4.22 3.93 18.73
CA GLU A 35 2.87 4.50 18.64
C GLU A 35 1.89 3.67 17.80
N LEU A 36 2.39 2.70 17.03
CA LEU A 36 1.57 1.78 16.23
C LEU A 36 1.40 0.40 16.90
N LYS A 37 2.07 0.12 18.02
CA LYS A 37 2.13 -1.23 18.61
C LYS A 37 0.77 -1.79 19.03
N ASN A 38 -0.15 -0.91 19.39
CA ASN A 38 -1.50 -1.28 19.79
C ASN A 38 -2.53 -1.06 18.67
N ASP A 39 -2.09 -0.74 17.46
CA ASP A 39 -2.97 -0.62 16.30
C ASP A 39 -3.45 -2.03 15.91
N LEU A 40 -4.67 -2.14 15.37
CA LEU A 40 -5.26 -3.39 14.87
C LEU A 40 -5.52 -4.50 15.92
N VAL A 41 -5.30 -4.24 17.22
CA VAL A 41 -5.52 -5.24 18.29
C VAL A 41 -6.97 -5.69 18.45
N ASN A 42 -7.91 -4.89 17.92
CA ASN A 42 -9.34 -5.20 17.94
C ASN A 42 -9.79 -6.07 16.76
N LEU A 43 -8.88 -6.46 15.87
CA LEU A 43 -9.14 -7.36 14.76
C LEU A 43 -8.69 -8.77 15.11
N ASP A 44 -9.42 -9.77 14.61
CA ASP A 44 -9.06 -11.19 14.76
C ASP A 44 -7.93 -11.58 13.80
N LEU A 45 -6.74 -11.01 14.03
CA LEU A 45 -5.53 -11.23 13.25
C LEU A 45 -4.44 -11.83 14.14
N SER A 46 -3.63 -12.73 13.58
CA SER A 46 -2.46 -13.25 14.30
C SER A 46 -1.44 -12.13 14.58
N ASP A 47 -0.71 -12.27 15.68
CA ASP A 47 0.29 -11.28 16.10
C ASP A 47 1.36 -11.04 15.05
N ASP A 48 1.81 -12.12 14.39
CA ASP A 48 2.80 -12.05 13.31
C ASP A 48 2.26 -11.29 12.09
N PHE A 49 1.02 -11.57 11.68
CA PHE A 49 0.42 -10.88 10.54
C PHE A 49 0.20 -9.39 10.84
N ARG A 50 -0.22 -9.08 12.07
CA ARG A 50 -0.35 -7.68 12.53
C ARG A 50 0.98 -6.95 12.48
N ALA A 51 2.03 -7.56 13.02
CA ALA A 51 3.37 -6.95 13.02
C ALA A 51 3.95 -6.82 11.60
N GLN A 52 3.67 -7.77 10.72
CA GLN A 52 4.02 -7.72 9.30
C GLN A 52 3.30 -6.56 8.59
N ALA A 53 1.99 -6.41 8.78
CA ALA A 53 1.21 -5.34 8.16
C ALA A 53 1.72 -3.95 8.57
N LEU A 54 1.97 -3.76 9.87
CA LEU A 54 2.50 -2.49 10.40
C LEU A 54 3.92 -2.19 9.89
N THR A 55 4.79 -3.19 9.82
CA THR A 55 6.16 -3.03 9.30
C THR A 55 6.14 -2.68 7.81
N CYS A 56 5.36 -3.42 7.02
CA CYS A 56 5.25 -3.23 5.57
C CYS A 56 4.78 -1.82 5.23
N ALA A 57 3.70 -1.35 5.89
CA ALA A 57 3.19 0.00 5.67
C ALA A 57 4.20 1.08 6.07
N PHE A 58 4.92 0.90 7.18
CA PHE A 58 5.96 1.83 7.61
C PHE A 58 7.12 1.92 6.61
N GLU A 59 7.62 0.79 6.14
CA GLU A 59 8.73 0.75 5.17
C GLU A 59 8.32 1.36 3.83
N TYR A 60 7.12 1.06 3.34
CA TYR A 60 6.57 1.69 2.14
C TYR A 60 6.55 3.22 2.26
N LEU A 61 6.06 3.74 3.40
CA LEU A 61 5.96 5.17 3.61
C LEU A 61 7.31 5.86 3.79
N ARG A 62 8.32 5.18 4.33
CA ARG A 62 9.69 5.71 4.35
C ARG A 62 10.28 5.85 2.95
N CYS A 63 9.88 4.99 2.00
CA CYS A 63 10.30 5.08 0.61
C CYS A 63 9.61 6.26 -0.12
N VAL A 64 8.30 6.45 0.11
CA VAL A 64 7.51 7.48 -0.59
C VAL A 64 7.62 8.86 0.05
N ILE A 65 7.72 8.93 1.38
CA ILE A 65 7.81 10.15 2.18
C ILE A 65 9.02 10.02 3.13
N PRO A 66 10.24 10.29 2.64
CA PRO A 66 11.47 10.02 3.41
C PRO A 66 11.68 10.95 4.60
N HIS A 67 11.03 12.11 4.61
CA HIS A 67 11.13 13.10 5.69
C HIS A 67 9.75 13.65 6.04
N TRP A 68 9.43 13.69 7.34
CA TRP A 68 8.21 14.30 7.85
C TRP A 68 8.54 15.57 8.64
N THR A 69 7.79 16.63 8.37
CA THR A 69 7.82 17.88 9.15
C THR A 69 6.77 17.89 10.26
N ASN A 70 5.77 17.00 10.17
CA ASN A 70 4.70 16.86 11.14
C ASN A 70 4.46 15.37 11.46
N ARG A 71 4.97 14.92 12.62
CA ARG A 71 4.86 13.51 13.06
C ARG A 71 3.41 13.06 13.19
N LYS A 72 2.51 13.94 13.67
CA LYS A 72 1.09 13.59 13.89
C LYS A 72 0.38 13.30 12.56
N ARG A 73 0.57 14.16 11.56
CA ARG A 73 0.05 13.95 10.19
C ARG A 73 0.64 12.72 9.54
N TYR A 74 1.94 12.49 9.73
CA TYR A 74 2.62 11.31 9.21
C TYR A 74 2.02 10.02 9.79
N LEU A 75 1.83 9.94 11.12
CA LEU A 75 1.21 8.77 11.77
C LEU A 75 -0.25 8.59 11.35
N ALA A 76 -1.04 9.66 11.19
CA ALA A 76 -2.41 9.57 10.68
C ALA A 76 -2.46 9.02 9.25
N PHE A 77 -1.55 9.48 8.38
CA PHE A 77 -1.41 8.94 7.03
C PHE A 77 -0.98 7.47 7.06
N MET A 78 -0.04 7.10 7.94
CA MET A 78 0.36 5.71 8.12
C MET A 78 -0.82 4.80 8.47
N ARG A 79 -1.66 5.23 9.42
CA ARG A 79 -2.87 4.47 9.79
C ARG A 79 -3.82 4.31 8.62
N ILE A 80 -4.03 5.36 7.82
CA ILE A 80 -4.85 5.28 6.60
C ILE A 80 -4.26 4.24 5.62
N VAL A 81 -2.94 4.23 5.40
CA VAL A 81 -2.29 3.25 4.50
C VAL A 81 -2.36 1.82 5.04
N VAL A 82 -2.23 1.63 6.35
CA VAL A 82 -2.44 0.32 7.00
C VAL A 82 -3.88 -0.16 6.76
N LEU A 83 -4.87 0.71 6.99
CA LEU A 83 -6.27 0.40 6.74
C LEU A 83 -6.53 0.07 5.27
N GLU A 84 -5.93 0.83 4.35
CA GLU A 84 -5.99 0.58 2.90
C GLU A 84 -5.44 -0.80 2.56
N THR A 85 -4.28 -1.16 3.10
CA THR A 85 -3.64 -2.46 2.87
C THR A 85 -4.52 -3.61 3.38
N LEU A 86 -5.10 -3.46 4.57
CA LEU A 86 -6.00 -4.48 5.12
C LEU A 86 -7.29 -4.57 4.32
N CYS A 87 -7.86 -3.44 3.88
CA CYS A 87 -9.04 -3.41 3.03
C CYS A 87 -8.76 -4.08 1.68
N GLU A 88 -7.59 -3.85 1.08
CA GLU A 88 -7.17 -4.45 -0.19
C GLU A 88 -7.11 -5.98 -0.12
N VAL A 89 -6.67 -6.54 1.00
CA VAL A 89 -6.51 -8.00 1.19
C VAL A 89 -7.80 -8.64 1.75
N HIS A 90 -8.50 -7.94 2.62
CA HIS A 90 -9.69 -8.41 3.34
C HIS A 90 -10.81 -7.38 3.28
N GLY A 91 -11.44 -7.21 2.11
CA GLY A 91 -12.48 -6.20 1.91
C GLY A 91 -13.71 -6.35 2.81
N ASP A 92 -14.00 -7.57 3.25
CA ASP A 92 -15.12 -7.83 4.16
C ASP A 92 -14.84 -7.39 5.61
N LEU A 93 -13.59 -7.10 5.94
CA LEU A 93 -13.19 -6.65 7.28
C LEU A 93 -13.70 -5.24 7.59
N PHE A 94 -13.96 -4.44 6.54
CA PHE A 94 -14.43 -3.08 6.67
C PHE A 94 -15.59 -2.79 5.72
N ARG A 95 -16.67 -2.23 6.28
CA ARG A 95 -17.79 -1.66 5.54
C ARG A 95 -17.81 -0.15 5.80
N PRO A 96 -17.07 0.67 5.02
CA PRO A 96 -16.98 2.12 5.23
C PRO A 96 -18.33 2.83 5.19
N GLU A 97 -19.33 2.21 4.56
CA GLU A 97 -20.71 2.66 4.49
C GLU A 97 -21.51 2.40 5.79
N GLU A 98 -21.08 1.45 6.62
CA GLU A 98 -21.76 1.07 7.87
C GLU A 98 -21.10 1.69 9.11
N THR A 99 -19.78 1.91 9.06
CA THR A 99 -19.02 2.41 10.21
C THR A 99 -17.87 3.32 9.78
N ASP A 100 -17.65 4.39 10.55
CA ASP A 100 -16.44 5.22 10.45
C ASP A 100 -15.28 4.66 11.28
N ASN A 101 -15.57 3.73 12.21
CA ASN A 101 -14.55 3.07 13.01
C ASN A 101 -14.01 1.85 12.26
N MET A 102 -12.74 1.91 11.88
CA MET A 102 -12.01 0.90 11.14
C MET A 102 -10.80 0.47 11.97
N ALA A 103 -10.77 -0.80 12.37
CA ALA A 103 -9.67 -1.39 13.16
C ALA A 103 -9.32 -0.63 14.46
N GLY A 104 -10.31 -0.03 15.12
CA GLY A 104 -10.14 0.73 16.36
C GLY A 104 -9.86 2.22 16.15
N TYR A 105 -9.83 2.70 14.90
CA TYR A 105 -9.63 4.11 14.55
C TYR A 105 -10.84 4.70 13.86
N SER A 106 -11.20 5.92 14.22
CA SER A 106 -12.11 6.72 13.39
C SER A 106 -11.36 7.18 12.13
N LEU A 107 -11.88 6.81 10.96
CA LEU A 107 -11.37 7.29 9.68
C LEU A 107 -11.50 8.82 9.60
N GLN A 108 -12.63 9.39 10.07
CA GLN A 108 -12.81 10.84 10.13
C GLN A 108 -11.71 11.51 10.96
N GLU A 109 -11.40 10.98 12.15
CA GLU A 109 -10.36 11.56 13.00
C GLU A 109 -8.98 11.56 12.31
N GLN A 110 -8.62 10.47 11.62
CA GLN A 110 -7.35 10.43 10.89
C GLN A 110 -7.32 11.44 9.75
N LEU A 111 -8.45 11.63 9.04
CA LEU A 111 -8.59 12.64 7.99
C LEU A 111 -8.49 14.07 8.53
N ASP A 112 -9.15 14.34 9.66
CA ASP A 112 -9.09 15.63 10.34
C ASP A 112 -7.65 15.95 10.80
N ILE A 113 -6.92 14.95 11.28
CA ILE A 113 -5.51 15.12 11.65
C ILE A 113 -4.67 15.40 10.40
N LEU A 114 -4.84 14.60 9.34
CA LEU A 114 -4.02 14.63 8.13
C LEU A 114 -4.21 15.92 7.34
N PHE A 115 -5.45 16.31 7.10
CA PHE A 115 -5.83 17.40 6.21
C PHE A 115 -6.42 18.62 6.95
N GLY A 116 -6.63 18.54 8.27
CA GLY A 116 -7.20 19.64 9.04
C GLY A 116 -6.40 20.93 8.91
N GLY A 117 -7.11 22.06 8.77
CA GLY A 117 -6.51 23.37 8.54
C GLY A 117 -5.98 23.58 7.12
N THR A 118 -6.26 22.66 6.18
CA THR A 118 -5.98 22.85 4.76
C THR A 118 -7.27 23.15 3.98
N PRO A 119 -7.22 23.93 2.89
CA PRO A 119 -8.40 24.24 2.08
C PRO A 119 -8.93 23.01 1.31
N VAL A 120 -8.14 21.94 1.21
CA VAL A 120 -8.50 20.71 0.49
C VAL A 120 -9.12 19.64 1.41
N HIS A 121 -9.33 19.95 2.69
CA HIS A 121 -9.75 18.98 3.70
C HIS A 121 -10.99 18.17 3.30
N GLU A 122 -12.08 18.84 2.93
CA GLU A 122 -13.33 18.17 2.57
C GLU A 122 -13.18 17.35 1.28
N ALA A 123 -12.52 17.91 0.27
CA ALA A 123 -12.31 17.23 -1.00
C ALA A 123 -11.50 15.95 -0.81
N MET A 124 -10.35 16.02 -0.12
CA MET A 124 -9.50 14.87 0.12
C MET A 124 -10.15 13.82 1.04
N SER A 125 -10.90 14.27 2.04
CA SER A 125 -11.66 13.36 2.92
C SER A 125 -12.68 12.55 2.13
N ARG A 126 -13.36 13.19 1.17
CA ARG A 126 -14.29 12.49 0.26
C ARG A 126 -13.57 11.51 -0.64
N GLU A 127 -12.43 11.88 -1.24
CA GLU A 127 -11.66 10.99 -2.11
C GLU A 127 -11.16 9.74 -1.35
N VAL A 128 -10.65 9.90 -0.12
CA VAL A 128 -10.21 8.77 0.70
C VAL A 128 -11.38 7.84 1.05
N ARG A 129 -12.56 8.38 1.39
CA ARG A 129 -13.75 7.55 1.64
C ARG A 129 -14.20 6.79 0.40
N ALA A 130 -14.22 7.46 -0.76
CA ALA A 130 -14.58 6.82 -2.04
C ALA A 130 -13.61 5.69 -2.40
N PHE A 131 -12.32 5.88 -2.12
CA PHE A 131 -11.30 4.83 -2.26
C PHE A 131 -11.65 3.61 -1.41
N PHE A 132 -11.92 3.79 -0.11
CA PHE A 132 -12.23 2.66 0.77
C PHE A 132 -13.48 1.89 0.36
N VAL A 133 -14.54 2.57 -0.07
CA VAL A 133 -15.78 1.93 -0.56
C VAL A 133 -15.49 1.09 -1.81
N THR A 134 -14.76 1.64 -2.77
CA THR A 134 -14.45 0.91 -4.00
C THR A 134 -13.54 -0.28 -3.72
N THR A 135 -12.55 -0.10 -2.85
CA THR A 135 -11.58 -1.14 -2.49
C THR A 135 -12.26 -2.27 -1.71
N SER A 136 -13.11 -1.98 -0.73
CA SER A 136 -13.80 -3.02 0.05
C SER A 136 -14.72 -3.88 -0.81
N GLU A 137 -15.41 -3.29 -1.79
CA GLU A 137 -16.22 -4.06 -2.73
C GLU A 137 -15.39 -4.91 -3.69
N LYS A 138 -14.23 -4.40 -4.12
CA LYS A 138 -13.31 -5.14 -4.99
C LYS A 138 -12.75 -6.38 -4.31
N SER A 139 -12.35 -6.28 -3.05
CA SER A 139 -11.65 -7.34 -2.31
C SER A 139 -12.56 -8.15 -1.39
N GLY A 140 -13.83 -7.76 -1.25
CA GLY A 140 -14.82 -8.46 -0.43
C GLY A 140 -15.44 -9.67 -1.15
N SER A 141 -16.03 -10.57 -0.37
CA SER A 141 -16.75 -11.76 -0.87
C SER A 141 -17.97 -11.41 -1.73
N ALA A 142 -18.54 -10.21 -1.54
CA ALA A 142 -19.66 -9.70 -2.32
C ALA A 142 -19.25 -9.15 -3.70
N ARG A 143 -17.97 -9.17 -4.08
CA ARG A 143 -17.44 -8.58 -5.34
C ARG A 143 -18.24 -8.93 -6.57
N ASP A 144 -18.56 -10.22 -6.75
CA ASP A 144 -19.24 -10.72 -7.95
C ASP A 144 -20.75 -10.33 -7.98
N GLY A 145 -21.31 -9.89 -6.85
CA GLY A 145 -22.67 -9.37 -6.72
C GLY A 145 -22.76 -7.86 -6.50
N SER A 146 -21.63 -7.16 -6.36
CA SER A 146 -21.62 -5.71 -6.14
C SER A 146 -21.91 -4.96 -7.43
N GLU A 147 -23.00 -4.20 -7.41
CA GLU A 147 -23.38 -3.32 -8.51
C GLU A 147 -22.41 -2.13 -8.68
N LEU A 148 -21.84 -1.61 -7.59
CA LEU A 148 -20.92 -0.47 -7.66
C LEU A 148 -19.56 -0.90 -8.21
N PHE A 149 -18.99 -2.01 -7.74
CA PHE A 149 -17.77 -2.58 -8.33
C PHE A 149 -17.97 -2.94 -9.81
N ARG A 150 -19.11 -3.58 -10.15
CA ARG A 150 -19.44 -3.90 -11.55
C ARG A 150 -19.51 -2.65 -12.43
N ARG A 151 -20.10 -1.55 -11.94
CA ARG A 151 -20.13 -0.26 -12.66
C ARG A 151 -18.73 0.33 -12.83
N CYS A 152 -17.90 0.30 -11.79
CA CYS A 152 -16.51 0.74 -11.88
C CYS A 152 -15.74 -0.05 -12.94
N VAL A 153 -15.80 -1.38 -12.92
CA VAL A 153 -15.15 -2.22 -13.94
C VAL A 153 -15.67 -1.92 -15.35
N ASN A 154 -16.99 -1.77 -15.52
CA ASN A 154 -17.57 -1.43 -16.83
C ASN A 154 -17.14 -0.06 -17.34
N ALA A 155 -17.06 0.95 -16.48
CA ALA A 155 -16.58 2.28 -16.85
C ALA A 155 -15.11 2.26 -17.30
N LEU A 156 -14.29 1.37 -16.72
CA LEU A 156 -12.90 1.15 -17.11
C LEU A 156 -12.76 0.28 -18.37
N ALA A 157 -13.69 -0.65 -18.60
CA ALA A 157 -13.68 -1.55 -19.75
C ALA A 157 -14.16 -0.88 -21.05
N ILE A 158 -14.90 0.23 -20.96
CA ILE A 158 -15.21 1.06 -22.13
C ILE A 158 -13.91 1.79 -22.52
N PRO A 159 -13.29 1.50 -23.68
CA PRO A 159 -12.18 2.33 -24.14
C PRO A 159 -12.67 3.77 -24.22
N GLN A 160 -11.98 4.68 -23.53
CA GLN A 160 -12.26 6.09 -23.69
C GLN A 160 -12.06 6.41 -25.17
N LYS A 161 -13.16 6.54 -25.90
CA LYS A 161 -13.14 7.05 -27.26
C LYS A 161 -12.80 8.53 -27.11
N ILE A 162 -11.51 8.83 -27.03
CA ILE A 162 -10.97 10.18 -27.08
C ILE A 162 -11.49 10.75 -28.38
N THR A 163 -12.57 11.51 -28.27
CA THR A 163 -13.13 12.24 -29.41
C THR A 163 -12.29 13.51 -29.51
N PHE A 164 -11.13 13.40 -30.15
CA PHE A 164 -10.44 14.58 -30.64
C PHE A 164 -11.36 15.22 -31.68
N GLY A 165 -11.87 16.40 -31.36
CA GLY A 165 -12.68 17.18 -32.27
C GLY A 165 -11.87 17.57 -33.50
N SER A 166 -12.03 16.80 -34.58
CA SER A 166 -12.37 17.26 -35.93
C SER A 166 -12.29 16.04 -36.84
N GLY A 167 -13.25 15.95 -37.77
CA GLY A 167 -13.63 14.72 -38.45
C GLY A 167 -12.50 13.97 -39.13
N ILE A 168 -12.56 12.65 -39.00
CA ILE A 168 -12.51 11.68 -40.09
C ILE A 168 -13.23 10.43 -39.56
N VAL A 169 -14.30 10.05 -40.26
CA VAL A 169 -14.90 8.73 -40.15
C VAL A 169 -13.98 7.78 -40.91
N MET A 170 -13.47 6.74 -40.27
CA MET A 170 -12.97 5.59 -41.02
C MET A 170 -13.44 4.32 -40.31
N GLY A 171 -14.42 3.69 -40.94
CA GLY A 171 -14.89 2.36 -40.56
C GLY A 171 -13.90 1.28 -40.98
N ALA A 172 -14.04 0.15 -40.32
CA ALA A 172 -13.69 -1.20 -40.74
C ALA A 172 -14.57 -2.09 -39.82
N CYS A 173 -15.60 -2.82 -40.28
CA CYS A 173 -15.54 -4.01 -41.13
C CYS A 173 -14.32 -4.86 -40.75
N ASP A 174 -14.44 -6.00 -40.08
CA ASP A 174 -15.37 -7.11 -40.30
C ASP A 174 -15.97 -7.70 -39.01
#